data_AF-A0A5P2BIW9-F1
#
_entry.id   AF-A0A5P2BIW9-F1
#
_cell.length_a   1.000
_cell.length_b   1.000
_cell.length_c   1.000
_cell.angle_alpha   90.00
_cell.angle_beta   90.00
_cell.angle_gamma   90.00
#
_symmetry.space_group_name_H-M   'P 1'
#
loop_
_entity.id
_entity.type
_entity.pdbx_description
1 polymer ?
#
loop_
_entity_poly.entity_id
_entity_poly.type
_entity_poly.pdbx_seq_one_letter_code
_entity_poly.pdbx_strand_id
1 'polypeptide(L)'
;MIPTPSSRPRGSIRLACLCAAALTLSTAAAVAEPHPSDPRPSDPRPAAHGKDVLRERTVALDVADYQWLCASGGFGRAPEHALDLFRGVRITLVQDGRSANGDTITWFGHVKGAPDQQAVISASHVCRPAKGTRPAVETRPLRPEPVVDAMIDLGTRTYHLTTLSDGDRPRLRITEEDPGARRRPAADNGALDDRAARDLHDSLTHRAPADPANPVVIDVLAGYTPPAVRRVGGEQAMAARIGMAESYMNQALADSDIAARIDIVETYDTGYSGDQTAAEMLEKLSDPQDRELGATAHRKREELGVDLVTVVNDVPVGSSGQASLPTKGQFDDELAYSAVDVESLTKWYNLGHELGHNLGLFHDRATLERQAGPEGYREYLNSPSGTGWITPRRDHHTVMAYAHSCGQPCKPVNQYSNTENTIEGQPLGDENNDNAALARRSAPVVAGYRTLKATRARHRLTLAASPNGTVRPAVHGPYTPGTTVGLTAKPAAGYRVSAWIVDGRRHEITDENVTMTMDRPYEVSAVFTPAAA
;
A
#
# COMPACT_ATOMS: atom_id res chain seq x y z
N MET A 1 -17.43 -44.32 33.02
CA MET A 1 -17.36 -45.34 34.09
C MET A 1 -16.27 -46.34 33.73
N ILE A 2 -15.38 -46.65 34.68
CA ILE A 2 -14.31 -47.66 34.61
C ILE A 2 -14.77 -48.85 35.48
N PRO A 3 -14.64 -50.12 35.05
CA PRO A 3 -13.58 -50.96 35.62
C PRO A 3 -12.95 -52.05 34.72
N THR A 4 -11.63 -52.20 34.83
CA THR A 4 -10.85 -53.45 34.62
C THR A 4 -10.94 -54.34 35.87
N PRO A 5 -10.73 -55.67 35.79
CA PRO A 5 -9.40 -56.26 36.13
C PRO A 5 -9.02 -57.56 35.32
N SER A 6 -7.74 -57.83 35.04
CA SER A 6 -6.80 -58.78 35.74
C SER A 6 -7.19 -60.29 35.68
N SER A 7 -6.35 -61.32 35.49
CA SER A 7 -4.86 -61.47 35.46
C SER A 7 -4.38 -62.84 34.92
N ARG A 8 -3.18 -62.87 34.28
CA ARG A 8 -1.99 -63.79 34.42
C ARG A 8 -2.15 -65.19 35.09
N PRO A 9 -1.36 -66.25 34.69
CA PRO A 9 0.08 -66.33 35.07
C PRO A 9 1.09 -67.21 34.25
N ARG A 10 2.41 -66.88 34.37
CA ARG A 10 3.66 -67.73 34.32
C ARG A 10 3.93 -68.58 33.03
N GLY A 11 5.14 -68.88 32.52
CA GLY A 11 6.56 -68.72 32.92
C GLY A 11 7.33 -70.05 32.66
N SER A 12 8.65 -70.18 32.37
CA SER A 12 9.81 -69.25 32.18
C SER A 12 11.06 -70.04 31.67
N ILE A 13 12.18 -69.38 31.28
CA ILE A 13 13.62 -69.82 31.49
C ILE A 13 14.16 -71.01 30.58
N ARG A 14 15.40 -71.10 30.03
CA ARG A 14 16.73 -70.39 30.13
C ARG A 14 17.74 -70.77 28.99
N LEU A 15 18.71 -69.86 28.68
CA LEU A 15 20.19 -70.04 28.39
C LEU A 15 20.71 -71.04 27.28
N ALA A 16 21.91 -70.94 26.64
CA ALA A 16 23.14 -70.13 26.86
C ALA A 16 24.13 -70.01 25.64
N CYS A 17 24.79 -68.84 25.52
CA CYS A 17 26.26 -68.57 25.40
C CYS A 17 27.23 -68.94 24.20
N LEU A 18 27.98 -67.89 23.74
CA LEU A 18 29.44 -67.79 23.40
C LEU A 18 29.99 -68.57 22.15
N CYS A 19 31.05 -68.15 21.39
CA CYS A 19 32.09 -67.11 21.52
C CYS A 19 32.79 -66.74 20.16
N ALA A 20 33.34 -65.50 20.02
CA ALA A 20 34.51 -64.99 19.21
C ALA A 20 34.77 -65.43 17.72
N ALA A 21 35.56 -64.76 16.84
CA ALA A 21 36.50 -63.64 16.96
C ALA A 21 36.74 -62.85 15.63
N ALA A 22 37.20 -61.59 15.77
CA ALA A 22 38.13 -60.78 14.95
C ALA A 22 38.25 -60.88 13.41
N LEU A 23 38.21 -59.72 12.75
CA LEU A 23 39.29 -59.25 11.84
C LEU A 23 39.27 -57.72 11.66
N THR A 24 40.46 -57.12 11.57
CA THR A 24 40.71 -55.67 11.55
C THR A 24 41.14 -55.19 10.16
N LEU A 25 40.88 -53.92 9.84
CA LEU A 25 41.74 -53.13 8.95
C LEU A 25 41.58 -51.64 9.26
N SER A 26 42.71 -50.93 9.32
CA SER A 26 42.81 -49.53 9.75
C SER A 26 43.72 -48.77 8.80
N THR A 27 43.31 -47.56 8.41
CA THR A 27 44.17 -46.46 7.96
C THR A 27 43.51 -45.17 8.46
N ALA A 28 44.00 -44.60 9.56
CA ALA A 28 45.09 -43.61 9.59
C ALA A 28 44.61 -42.19 9.24
N ALA A 29 44.01 -41.50 10.22
CA ALA A 29 43.89 -40.05 10.22
C ALA A 29 45.19 -39.45 10.80
N ALA A 30 45.86 -38.58 10.05
CA ALA A 30 47.07 -37.91 10.52
C ALA A 30 46.71 -36.70 11.40
N VAL A 31 47.32 -36.63 12.58
CA VAL A 31 47.26 -35.48 13.48
C VAL A 31 48.47 -34.60 13.22
N ALA A 32 48.26 -33.28 13.13
CA ALA A 32 49.32 -32.28 13.22
C ALA A 32 48.82 -31.07 14.04
N GLU A 33 49.43 -30.86 15.20
CA GLU A 33 49.35 -29.63 16.00
C GLU A 33 50.62 -28.76 15.75
N PRO A 34 50.88 -27.66 16.47
CA PRO A 34 50.20 -26.37 16.30
C PRO A 34 51.18 -25.18 16.18
N HIS A 35 50.86 -24.12 15.44
CA HIS A 35 51.58 -22.83 15.53
C HIS A 35 50.66 -21.63 15.13
N PRO A 36 51.00 -20.37 15.51
CA PRO A 36 50.13 -19.64 16.43
C PRO A 36 49.32 -18.45 15.86
N SER A 37 48.24 -18.16 16.58
CA SER A 37 47.61 -16.83 16.75
C SER A 37 47.27 -16.00 15.50
N ASP A 38 46.01 -16.12 15.07
CA ASP A 38 45.27 -15.02 14.44
C ASP A 38 44.05 -14.64 15.33
N PRO A 39 43.66 -13.36 15.41
CA PRO A 39 42.55 -12.92 16.24
C PRO A 39 41.23 -13.40 15.64
N ARG A 40 40.42 -14.11 16.45
CA ARG A 40 39.07 -14.51 16.06
C ARG A 40 38.23 -13.27 15.69
N PRO A 41 37.53 -13.26 14.55
CA PRO A 41 36.46 -12.31 14.35
C PRO A 41 35.44 -12.46 15.48
N SER A 42 35.12 -11.36 16.15
CA SER A 42 34.00 -11.31 17.07
C SER A 42 32.73 -11.64 16.31
N ASP A 43 31.95 -12.59 16.82
CA ASP A 43 30.72 -13.11 16.25
C ASP A 43 29.77 -11.97 15.80
N PRO A 44 29.57 -11.76 14.48
CA PRO A 44 28.69 -10.71 14.01
C PRO A 44 27.24 -11.16 14.23
N ARG A 45 26.56 -10.54 15.20
CA ARG A 45 25.10 -10.62 15.31
C ARG A 45 24.50 -10.38 13.92
N PRO A 46 23.59 -11.23 13.43
CA PRO A 46 23.00 -11.03 12.11
C PRO A 46 22.23 -9.70 12.08
N ALA A 47 22.69 -8.76 11.25
CA ALA A 47 21.93 -7.56 10.94
C ALA A 47 20.59 -7.95 10.28
N ALA A 48 19.53 -7.21 10.57
CA ALA A 48 18.16 -7.53 10.15
C ALA A 48 17.87 -7.21 8.66
N HIS A 49 18.84 -7.44 7.76
CA HIS A 49 18.72 -7.18 6.33
C HIS A 49 19.15 -8.41 5.51
N GLY A 50 18.38 -8.73 4.46
CA GLY A 50 18.84 -9.63 3.39
C GLY A 50 18.40 -11.10 3.46
N LYS A 51 17.09 -11.36 3.59
CA LYS A 51 16.51 -12.63 3.09
C LYS A 51 15.73 -12.49 1.77
N ASP A 52 15.24 -11.29 1.48
CA ASP A 52 14.34 -11.06 0.34
C ASP A 52 15.01 -10.29 -0.82
N VAL A 53 16.20 -9.71 -0.59
CA VAL A 53 16.99 -8.97 -1.59
C VAL A 53 17.78 -9.95 -2.45
N LEU A 54 17.40 -10.09 -3.71
CA LEU A 54 18.03 -10.97 -4.69
C LEU A 54 19.32 -10.38 -5.25
N ARG A 55 19.34 -9.06 -5.47
CA ARG A 55 20.52 -8.30 -5.87
C ARG A 55 20.39 -6.84 -5.46
N GLU A 56 21.54 -6.21 -5.28
CA GLU A 56 21.69 -4.79 -4.93
C GLU A 56 22.68 -4.13 -5.90
N ARG A 57 22.49 -2.84 -6.17
CA ARG A 57 23.58 -1.96 -6.63
C ARG A 57 23.43 -0.58 -6.00
N THR A 58 24.55 0.15 -5.90
CA THR A 58 24.54 1.57 -5.53
C THR A 58 25.04 2.41 -6.71
N VAL A 59 24.38 3.52 -7.00
CA VAL A 59 24.77 4.51 -8.01
C VAL A 59 24.86 5.91 -7.39
N ALA A 60 25.48 6.87 -8.09
CA ALA A 60 25.39 8.27 -7.71
C ALA A 60 23.97 8.80 -7.98
N LEU A 61 23.44 9.67 -7.12
CA LEU A 61 22.16 10.33 -7.36
C LEU A 61 22.40 11.67 -8.08
N ASP A 62 22.20 11.71 -9.39
CA ASP A 62 22.20 12.97 -10.16
C ASP A 62 20.77 13.53 -10.28
N VAL A 63 20.61 14.81 -9.93
CA VAL A 63 19.36 15.55 -10.05
C VAL A 63 18.89 15.65 -11.52
N ALA A 64 19.80 15.60 -12.48
CA ALA A 64 19.46 15.62 -13.91
C ALA A 64 18.58 14.43 -14.32
N ASP A 65 18.82 13.24 -13.76
CA ASP A 65 18.11 12.00 -14.10
C ASP A 65 16.65 12.00 -13.62
N TYR A 66 16.28 12.92 -12.71
CA TYR A 66 14.96 13.02 -12.10
C TYR A 66 14.20 14.31 -12.43
N GLN A 67 14.80 15.23 -13.20
CA GLN A 67 14.17 16.50 -13.61
C GLN A 67 12.90 16.31 -14.48
N TRP A 68 12.71 15.15 -15.10
CA TRP A 68 11.52 14.84 -15.89
C TRP A 68 10.24 14.76 -15.03
N LEU A 69 10.36 14.35 -13.75
CA LEU A 69 9.25 14.34 -12.77
C LEU A 69 8.65 15.74 -12.57
N CYS A 70 9.43 16.79 -12.80
CA CYS A 70 9.01 18.18 -12.58
C CYS A 70 8.09 18.72 -13.68
N ALA A 71 7.93 18.01 -14.80
CA ALA A 71 7.10 18.45 -15.91
C ALA A 71 5.60 18.32 -15.58
N SER A 72 4.92 19.46 -15.44
CA SER A 72 3.45 19.56 -15.49
C SER A 72 3.03 20.14 -16.84
N GLY A 73 2.14 19.45 -17.55
CA GLY A 73 1.55 19.90 -18.82
C GLY A 73 0.03 19.97 -18.75
N GLY A 74 -0.59 20.74 -19.66
CA GLY A 74 -2.04 20.67 -19.85
C GLY A 74 -2.48 19.32 -20.46
N PHE A 75 -3.69 19.27 -21.02
CA PHE A 75 -4.17 18.05 -21.67
C PHE A 75 -3.27 17.57 -22.83
N GLY A 76 -2.88 16.29 -22.81
CA GLY A 76 -2.06 15.67 -23.85
C GLY A 76 -1.85 14.17 -23.67
N ARG A 77 -1.04 13.57 -24.53
CA ARG A 77 -0.59 12.16 -24.39
C ARG A 77 0.09 11.95 -23.03
N ALA A 78 -0.12 10.79 -22.43
CA ALA A 78 0.61 10.41 -21.22
C ALA A 78 2.13 10.40 -21.50
N PRO A 79 2.94 11.14 -20.71
CA PRO A 79 4.39 11.09 -20.84
C PRO A 79 4.96 9.68 -20.65
N GLU A 80 5.92 9.30 -21.50
CA GLU A 80 6.68 8.07 -21.37
C GLU A 80 8.11 8.36 -20.90
N HIS A 81 8.62 7.57 -19.96
CA HIS A 81 10.00 7.67 -19.48
C HIS A 81 10.68 6.30 -19.39
N ALA A 82 11.92 6.18 -19.88
CA ALA A 82 12.66 4.93 -19.84
C ALA A 82 13.63 4.91 -18.65
N LEU A 83 13.51 3.91 -17.79
CA LEU A 83 14.29 3.78 -16.54
C LEU A 83 15.16 2.51 -16.55
N ASP A 84 16.46 2.67 -16.27
CA ASP A 84 17.45 1.59 -16.21
C ASP A 84 17.69 1.12 -14.76
N LEU A 85 17.02 0.06 -14.35
CA LEU A 85 17.08 -0.46 -12.97
C LEU A 85 18.38 -1.22 -12.70
N PHE A 86 18.68 -2.19 -13.57
CA PHE A 86 19.90 -3.00 -13.53
C PHE A 86 20.40 -3.25 -14.96
N ARG A 87 21.62 -3.77 -15.12
CA ARG A 87 22.12 -4.19 -16.44
C ARG A 87 21.17 -5.24 -17.04
N GLY A 88 20.57 -4.92 -18.19
CA GLY A 88 19.59 -5.77 -18.86
C GLY A 88 18.14 -5.63 -18.37
N VAL A 89 17.86 -4.77 -17.38
CA VAL A 89 16.50 -4.44 -16.94
C VAL A 89 16.25 -2.95 -17.16
N ARG A 90 15.69 -2.64 -18.32
CA ARG A 90 15.20 -1.33 -18.73
C ARG A 90 13.71 -1.42 -18.95
N ILE A 91 12.96 -0.55 -18.30
CA ILE A 91 11.49 -0.46 -18.45
C ILE A 91 11.11 0.89 -19.07
N THR A 92 9.98 0.94 -19.76
CA THR A 92 9.34 2.20 -20.16
C THR A 92 8.11 2.39 -19.30
N LEU A 93 8.09 3.47 -18.53
CA LEU A 93 6.99 3.88 -17.68
C LEU A 93 6.07 4.84 -18.44
N VAL A 94 4.77 4.73 -18.22
CA VAL A 94 3.71 5.62 -18.72
C VAL A 94 3.09 6.31 -17.51
N GLN A 95 2.92 7.64 -17.57
CA GLN A 95 2.39 8.41 -16.44
C GLN A 95 0.88 8.27 -16.26
N ASP A 96 0.47 7.80 -15.08
CA ASP A 96 -0.93 7.76 -14.64
C ASP A 96 -1.27 8.88 -13.65
N GLY A 97 -0.28 9.52 -13.05
CA GLY A 97 -0.49 10.77 -12.33
C GLY A 97 0.75 11.35 -11.68
N ARG A 98 0.58 12.55 -11.15
CA ARG A 98 1.64 13.34 -10.51
C ARG A 98 1.02 14.38 -9.57
N SER A 99 1.45 14.40 -8.32
CA SER A 99 1.13 15.44 -7.34
C SER A 99 2.41 16.15 -6.87
N ALA A 100 2.25 17.31 -6.24
CA ALA A 100 3.34 18.08 -5.64
C ALA A 100 2.92 18.56 -4.25
N ASN A 101 3.79 18.40 -3.26
CA ASN A 101 3.64 18.95 -1.92
C ASN A 101 4.95 19.63 -1.51
N GLY A 102 4.95 20.96 -1.50
CA GLY A 102 6.18 21.75 -1.37
C GLY A 102 7.17 21.44 -2.49
N ASP A 103 8.41 21.11 -2.12
CA ASP A 103 9.50 20.70 -3.02
C ASP A 103 9.48 19.21 -3.41
N THR A 104 8.54 18.43 -2.87
CA THR A 104 8.41 16.98 -3.10
C THR A 104 7.38 16.70 -4.18
N ILE A 105 7.80 16.02 -5.24
CA ILE A 105 6.93 15.49 -6.29
C ILE A 105 6.67 14.01 -6.00
N THR A 106 5.42 13.58 -6.06
CA THR A 106 5.06 12.17 -6.12
C THR A 106 4.48 11.88 -7.50
N TRP A 107 5.12 10.99 -8.24
CA TRP A 107 4.74 10.55 -9.57
C TRP A 107 4.33 9.09 -9.51
N PHE A 108 3.26 8.71 -10.22
CA PHE A 108 2.85 7.31 -10.35
C PHE A 108 2.47 6.97 -11.80
N GLY A 109 2.62 5.69 -12.13
CA GLY A 109 2.37 5.19 -13.47
C GLY A 109 2.54 3.69 -13.59
N HIS A 110 2.42 3.18 -14.81
CA HIS A 110 2.54 1.76 -15.12
C HIS A 110 3.63 1.49 -16.16
N VAL A 111 4.02 0.22 -16.31
CA VAL A 111 4.93 -0.22 -17.36
C VAL A 111 4.18 -0.31 -18.68
N LYS A 112 4.73 0.29 -19.74
CA LYS A 112 4.14 0.30 -21.08
C LYS A 112 3.83 -1.12 -21.58
N GLY A 113 2.54 -1.41 -21.75
CA GLY A 113 2.03 -2.72 -22.17
C GLY A 113 1.73 -3.72 -21.05
N ALA A 114 1.94 -3.33 -19.79
CA ALA A 114 1.62 -4.09 -18.58
C ALA A 114 1.04 -3.14 -17.51
N PRO A 115 -0.24 -2.74 -17.61
CA PRO A 115 -0.87 -1.77 -16.69
C PRO A 115 -1.00 -2.28 -15.24
N ASP A 116 -0.85 -3.59 -15.05
CA ASP A 116 -0.76 -4.28 -13.76
C ASP A 116 0.61 -4.13 -13.09
N GLN A 117 1.65 -3.71 -13.83
CA GLN A 117 2.99 -3.44 -13.31
C GLN A 117 3.15 -1.95 -13.06
N GLN A 118 3.33 -1.56 -11.80
CA GLN A 118 3.16 -0.19 -11.34
C GLN A 118 4.45 0.38 -10.75
N ALA A 119 4.63 1.69 -10.88
CA ALA A 119 5.76 2.44 -10.36
C ALA A 119 5.28 3.70 -9.64
N VAL A 120 5.74 3.90 -8.41
CA VAL A 120 5.62 5.17 -7.69
C VAL A 120 7.02 5.68 -7.40
N ILE A 121 7.28 6.93 -7.79
CA ILE A 121 8.55 7.63 -7.61
C ILE A 121 8.25 8.92 -6.86
N SER A 122 8.80 9.06 -5.66
CA SER A 122 8.76 10.31 -4.92
C SER A 122 10.15 10.95 -4.91
N ALA A 123 10.23 12.25 -5.18
CA ALA A 123 11.49 12.97 -5.29
C ALA A 123 11.39 14.40 -4.74
N SER A 124 12.31 14.73 -3.82
CA SER A 124 12.41 16.04 -3.17
C SER A 124 13.64 16.80 -3.65
N HIS A 125 13.50 18.11 -3.84
CA HIS A 125 14.59 19.03 -4.23
C HIS A 125 15.27 18.70 -5.57
N VAL A 126 14.67 17.83 -6.40
CA VAL A 126 15.12 17.53 -7.77
C VAL A 126 14.65 18.58 -8.79
N CYS A 127 13.60 19.32 -8.47
CA CYS A 127 13.09 20.40 -9.32
C CYS A 127 13.90 21.68 -9.12
N ARG A 128 14.27 22.34 -10.23
CA ARG A 128 14.94 23.63 -10.15
C ARG A 128 13.99 24.67 -9.56
N PRO A 129 14.41 25.53 -8.62
CA PRO A 129 13.60 26.64 -8.16
C PRO A 129 13.24 27.54 -9.34
N ALA A 130 12.02 28.07 -9.33
CA ALA A 130 11.52 28.96 -10.38
C ALA A 130 12.48 30.15 -10.59
N LYS A 131 12.66 30.60 -11.84
CA LYS A 131 13.49 31.76 -12.18
C LYS A 131 12.88 33.05 -11.59
N GLY A 132 13.23 33.36 -10.33
CA GLY A 132 12.79 34.57 -9.63
C GLY A 132 13.33 34.70 -8.21
N THR A 133 13.41 33.60 -7.46
CA THR A 133 13.87 33.60 -6.05
C THR A 133 15.40 33.47 -5.95
N ARG A 134 16.12 34.56 -6.23
CA ARG A 134 17.46 34.76 -5.65
C ARG A 134 17.29 35.16 -4.18
N PRO A 135 17.79 34.38 -3.19
CA PRO A 135 17.87 34.88 -1.83
C PRO A 135 18.80 36.10 -1.80
N ALA A 136 18.30 37.22 -1.29
CA ALA A 136 19.08 38.43 -1.11
C ALA A 136 19.91 38.35 0.18
N VAL A 137 20.91 37.45 0.20
CA VAL A 137 22.09 37.42 1.09
C VAL A 137 22.98 36.26 0.62
N GLU A 138 24.29 36.49 0.51
CA GLU A 138 25.28 35.54 -0.05
C GLU A 138 25.83 34.55 1.01
N THR A 139 25.09 34.29 2.09
CA THR A 139 25.36 33.14 2.96
C THR A 139 24.94 31.89 2.22
N ARG A 140 25.90 31.17 1.64
CA ARG A 140 25.73 29.88 0.94
C ARG A 140 24.83 28.94 1.77
N PRO A 141 23.51 28.83 1.49
CA PRO A 141 22.67 27.91 2.23
C PRO A 141 23.14 26.50 1.85
N LEU A 142 23.16 25.57 2.79
CA LEU A 142 23.17 24.17 2.38
C LEU A 142 21.92 23.99 1.51
N ARG A 143 22.12 23.69 0.22
CA ARG A 143 21.01 23.21 -0.59
C ARG A 143 20.57 21.90 0.07
N PRO A 144 19.29 21.74 0.42
CA PRO A 144 18.83 20.46 0.94
C PRO A 144 19.16 19.37 -0.08
N GLU A 145 19.62 18.22 0.42
CA GLU A 145 20.08 17.14 -0.45
C GLU A 145 18.91 16.59 -1.27
N PRO A 146 19.15 16.20 -2.54
CA PRO A 146 18.12 15.55 -3.32
C PRO A 146 17.78 14.20 -2.69
N VAL A 147 16.48 13.94 -2.52
CA VAL A 147 15.96 12.66 -2.05
C VAL A 147 15.14 12.06 -3.17
N VAL A 148 15.35 10.77 -3.42
CA VAL A 148 14.50 9.90 -4.22
C VAL A 148 14.21 8.63 -3.40
N ASP A 149 12.92 8.32 -3.23
CA ASP A 149 12.43 7.00 -2.81
C ASP A 149 11.45 6.52 -3.89
N ALA A 150 11.59 5.28 -4.35
CA ALA A 150 10.67 4.71 -5.33
C ALA A 150 10.43 3.22 -5.10
N MET A 151 9.21 2.79 -5.39
CA MET A 151 8.86 1.38 -5.53
C MET A 151 8.35 1.11 -6.93
N ILE A 152 8.83 0.03 -7.53
CA ILE A 152 8.45 -0.43 -8.87
C ILE A 152 8.13 -1.91 -8.78
N ASP A 153 6.85 -2.27 -8.92
CA ASP A 153 6.39 -3.65 -8.94
C ASP A 153 6.25 -4.13 -10.39
N LEU A 154 7.12 -5.06 -10.79
CA LEU A 154 7.07 -5.75 -12.09
C LEU A 154 6.34 -7.10 -11.99
N GLY A 155 5.46 -7.25 -10.99
CA GLY A 155 4.57 -8.39 -10.75
C GLY A 155 5.28 -9.66 -10.25
N THR A 156 6.50 -9.94 -10.70
CA THR A 156 7.35 -11.04 -10.19
C THR A 156 8.54 -10.54 -9.38
N ARG A 157 8.84 -9.25 -9.47
CA ARG A 157 9.98 -8.59 -8.85
C ARG A 157 9.59 -7.18 -8.45
N THR A 158 9.86 -6.82 -7.20
CA THR A 158 9.75 -5.44 -6.73
C THR A 158 11.14 -4.83 -6.68
N TYR A 159 11.28 -3.61 -7.17
CA TYR A 159 12.51 -2.84 -7.09
C TYR A 159 12.30 -1.65 -6.19
N HIS A 160 13.23 -1.42 -5.27
CA HIS A 160 13.24 -0.23 -4.42
C HIS A 160 14.45 0.62 -4.76
N LEU A 161 14.23 1.92 -4.95
CA LEU A 161 15.27 2.93 -5.11
C LEU A 161 15.24 3.76 -3.83
N THR A 162 16.30 3.77 -3.03
CA THR A 162 16.33 4.50 -1.75
C THR A 162 17.59 5.34 -1.65
N THR A 163 17.44 6.60 -1.27
CA THR A 163 18.58 7.52 -1.10
C THR A 163 19.41 7.14 0.14
N LEU A 164 20.73 7.15 -0.03
CA LEU A 164 21.71 6.99 1.04
C LEU A 164 22.38 8.34 1.31
N SER A 165 22.17 8.88 2.49
CA SER A 165 22.75 10.15 2.99
C SER A 165 23.98 9.91 3.87
N ASP A 166 24.83 8.95 3.50
CA ASP A 166 25.95 8.45 4.32
C ASP A 166 27.34 9.00 3.90
N GLY A 167 27.38 10.15 3.23
CA GLY A 167 28.61 10.87 2.90
C GLY A 167 28.41 12.12 2.03
N ASP A 168 29.51 12.80 1.66
CA ASP A 168 29.56 14.10 0.96
C ASP A 168 28.83 14.18 -0.41
N ARG A 169 28.29 13.07 -0.91
CA ARG A 169 27.52 13.01 -2.16
C ARG A 169 26.36 12.03 -1.99
N PRO A 170 25.12 12.42 -2.33
CA PRO A 170 23.98 11.53 -2.24
C PRO A 170 24.14 10.36 -3.21
N ARG A 171 23.80 9.16 -2.73
CA ARG A 171 23.82 7.92 -3.52
C ARG A 171 22.44 7.31 -3.53
N LEU A 172 22.17 6.47 -4.53
CA LEU A 172 20.92 5.73 -4.63
C LEU A 172 21.21 4.23 -4.55
N ARG A 173 20.65 3.57 -3.54
CA ARG A 173 20.62 2.11 -3.44
C ARG A 173 19.44 1.60 -4.28
N ILE A 174 19.69 0.61 -5.12
CA ILE A 174 18.68 -0.07 -5.93
C ILE A 174 18.69 -1.55 -5.52
N THR A 175 17.60 -2.04 -4.93
CA THR A 175 17.41 -3.47 -4.64
C THR A 175 16.44 -4.10 -5.63
N GLU A 176 16.59 -5.39 -5.91
CA GLU A 176 15.56 -6.24 -6.49
C GLU A 176 15.15 -7.29 -5.45
N GLU A 177 13.84 -7.49 -5.29
CA GLU A 177 13.25 -8.38 -4.29
C GLU A 177 12.17 -9.27 -4.90
N ASP A 178 11.96 -10.45 -4.31
CA ASP A 178 10.83 -11.33 -4.67
C ASP A 178 9.65 -11.08 -3.71
N PRO A 179 8.58 -10.38 -4.13
CA PRO A 179 7.44 -10.09 -3.26
C PRO A 179 6.63 -11.34 -2.89
N GLY A 180 6.70 -12.41 -3.67
CA GLY A 180 6.02 -13.68 -3.38
C GLY A 180 6.76 -14.52 -2.33
N ALA A 181 8.09 -14.41 -2.27
CA ALA A 181 8.91 -15.07 -1.25
C ALA A 181 8.81 -14.42 0.14
N ARG A 182 8.34 -13.16 0.24
CA ARG A 182 8.22 -12.41 1.50
C ARG A 182 7.29 -13.13 2.48
N ARG A 183 7.82 -13.53 3.64
CA ARG A 183 7.00 -13.96 4.77
C ARG A 183 6.28 -12.74 5.34
N ARG A 184 4.96 -12.68 5.18
CA ARG A 184 4.17 -11.57 5.69
C ARG A 184 4.04 -11.57 7.22
N PRO A 185 3.81 -10.38 7.81
CA PRO A 185 3.37 -10.22 9.19
C PRO A 185 2.15 -11.09 9.52
N ALA A 186 1.89 -11.28 10.82
CA ALA A 186 0.62 -11.86 11.25
C ALA A 186 -0.54 -10.98 10.77
N ALA A 187 -1.74 -11.56 10.64
CA ALA A 187 -2.91 -10.73 10.44
C ALA A 187 -3.15 -9.83 11.66
N ASP A 188 -3.60 -8.60 11.41
CA ASP A 188 -4.20 -7.77 12.45
C ASP A 188 -5.41 -8.49 13.05
N ASN A 189 -5.79 -8.13 14.27
CA ASN A 189 -7.03 -8.62 14.86
C ASN A 189 -8.02 -7.44 14.92
N GLY A 190 -8.43 -6.93 13.76
CA GLY A 190 -9.36 -5.82 13.60
C GLY A 190 -10.48 -5.90 14.64
N ALA A 191 -10.55 -4.90 15.50
CA ALA A 191 -11.06 -5.08 16.86
C ALA A 191 -12.57 -5.38 16.86
N LEU A 192 -12.92 -6.66 16.97
CA LEU A 192 -14.28 -7.14 17.18
C LEU A 192 -14.70 -6.78 18.63
N ASP A 193 -15.16 -5.55 18.84
CA ASP A 193 -15.59 -5.08 20.16
C ASP A 193 -16.98 -5.61 20.53
N ASP A 194 -17.09 -6.22 21.71
CA ASP A 194 -18.34 -6.73 22.30
C ASP A 194 -19.34 -5.59 22.64
N ARG A 195 -18.89 -4.34 22.76
CA ARG A 195 -19.72 -3.20 23.23
C ARG A 195 -20.85 -2.80 22.27
N ALA A 196 -20.76 -3.16 20.98
CA ALA A 196 -21.70 -2.74 19.93
C ALA A 196 -23.02 -3.55 19.85
N ALA A 197 -23.34 -4.36 20.86
CA ALA A 197 -24.48 -5.29 20.82
C ALA A 197 -25.85 -4.60 21.06
N ARG A 198 -26.47 -4.06 19.99
CA ARG A 198 -27.93 -4.04 19.78
C ARG A 198 -28.32 -3.60 18.34
N ASP A 199 -29.27 -4.34 17.76
CA ASP A 199 -29.94 -4.21 16.45
C ASP A 199 -29.04 -4.19 15.18
N LEU A 200 -29.60 -4.70 14.07
CA LEU A 200 -28.84 -5.38 13.00
C LEU A 200 -28.86 -4.63 11.64
N HIS A 201 -27.68 -4.26 11.13
CA HIS A 201 -27.27 -4.28 9.70
C HIS A 201 -27.99 -3.37 8.65
N ASP A 202 -29.17 -2.79 8.91
CA ASP A 202 -29.90 -1.98 7.92
C ASP A 202 -29.40 -0.52 7.75
N SER A 203 -28.39 -0.10 8.51
CA SER A 203 -27.89 1.29 8.51
C SER A 203 -27.15 1.72 7.23
N LEU A 204 -26.69 0.76 6.41
CA LEU A 204 -25.97 0.99 5.16
C LEU A 204 -26.81 0.65 3.92
N THR A 205 -27.81 -0.22 4.02
CA THR A 205 -28.62 -0.71 2.87
C THR A 205 -29.40 0.42 2.19
N HIS A 206 -29.74 1.46 2.94
CA HIS A 206 -30.42 2.67 2.45
C HIS A 206 -29.49 3.85 2.13
N ARG A 207 -28.17 3.71 2.27
CA ARG A 207 -27.22 4.80 1.96
C ARG A 207 -26.89 4.81 0.47
N ALA A 208 -26.91 6.00 -0.12
CA ALA A 208 -26.48 6.19 -1.50
C ALA A 208 -24.99 5.82 -1.64
N PRO A 209 -24.60 5.04 -2.67
CA PRO A 209 -23.20 4.80 -2.94
C PRO A 209 -22.50 6.08 -3.41
N ALA A 210 -21.18 6.12 -3.29
CA ALA A 210 -20.36 7.17 -3.86
C ALA A 210 -20.58 7.27 -5.38
N ASP A 211 -20.87 8.48 -5.85
CA ASP A 211 -21.20 8.76 -7.25
C ASP A 211 -19.91 9.06 -8.05
N PRO A 212 -19.60 8.33 -9.14
CA PRO A 212 -18.46 8.65 -10.01
C PRO A 212 -18.49 10.07 -10.60
N ALA A 213 -19.66 10.69 -10.76
CA ALA A 213 -19.80 12.08 -11.19
C ALA A 213 -19.52 13.08 -10.04
N ASN A 214 -19.61 12.63 -8.78
CA ASN A 214 -19.32 13.39 -7.58
C ASN A 214 -18.54 12.55 -6.53
N PRO A 215 -17.28 12.18 -6.80
CA PRO A 215 -16.54 11.30 -5.91
C PRO A 215 -16.25 12.00 -4.57
N VAL A 216 -16.24 11.22 -3.49
CA VAL A 216 -16.04 11.72 -2.13
C VAL A 216 -14.56 11.82 -1.78
N VAL A 217 -14.20 12.74 -0.89
CA VAL A 217 -12.84 12.84 -0.32
C VAL A 217 -12.92 12.53 1.16
N ILE A 218 -12.16 11.55 1.60
CA ILE A 218 -11.92 11.25 3.01
C ILE A 218 -10.67 12.04 3.40
N ASP A 219 -10.82 13.01 4.30
CA ASP A 219 -9.71 13.84 4.75
C ASP A 219 -8.93 13.10 5.85
N VAL A 220 -7.60 12.99 5.70
CA VAL A 220 -6.75 12.17 6.58
C VAL A 220 -5.62 13.00 7.20
N LEU A 221 -5.39 12.80 8.49
CA LEU A 221 -4.17 13.25 9.19
C LEU A 221 -3.23 12.06 9.40
N ALA A 222 -1.96 12.20 9.00
CA ALA A 222 -0.96 11.15 9.19
C ALA A 222 0.14 11.57 10.18
N GLY A 223 0.11 11.01 11.38
CA GLY A 223 1.24 11.07 12.31
C GLY A 223 2.37 10.15 11.84
N TYR A 224 3.61 10.46 12.19
CA TYR A 224 4.74 9.54 12.06
C TYR A 224 5.61 9.55 13.31
N THR A 225 6.24 8.42 13.63
CA THR A 225 7.08 8.30 14.84
C THR A 225 8.58 8.53 14.54
N PRO A 226 9.37 9.08 15.48
CA PRO A 226 10.82 9.22 15.29
C PRO A 226 11.57 7.90 15.00
N PRO A 227 11.18 6.72 15.56
CA PRO A 227 11.66 5.42 15.08
C PRO A 227 11.44 5.19 13.58
N ALA A 228 10.23 5.47 13.07
CA ALA A 228 9.90 5.27 11.67
C ALA A 228 10.68 6.23 10.74
N VAL A 229 10.87 7.49 11.17
CA VAL A 229 11.74 8.46 10.46
C VAL A 229 13.18 7.94 10.35
N ARG A 230 13.73 7.37 11.43
CA ARG A 230 15.07 6.74 11.40
C ARG A 230 15.12 5.49 10.51
N ARG A 231 14.04 4.70 10.43
CA ARG A 231 13.94 3.52 9.57
C ARG A 231 14.03 3.88 8.08
N VAL A 232 13.37 4.96 7.65
CA VAL A 232 13.36 5.41 6.23
C VAL A 232 14.49 6.37 5.86
N GLY A 233 15.24 6.87 6.84
CA GLY A 233 16.41 7.73 6.60
C GLY A 233 16.16 9.24 6.65
N GLY A 234 14.97 9.70 7.08
CA GLY A 234 14.69 11.13 7.29
C GLY A 234 13.24 11.55 7.05
N GLU A 235 12.89 12.77 7.44
CA GLU A 235 11.51 13.29 7.36
C GLU A 235 11.02 13.43 5.91
N GLN A 236 11.87 13.84 4.98
CA GLN A 236 11.50 13.91 3.56
C GLN A 236 11.23 12.51 2.98
N ALA A 237 12.03 11.51 3.36
CA ALA A 237 11.78 10.12 2.99
C ALA A 237 10.48 9.57 3.63
N MET A 238 10.14 10.02 4.84
CA MET A 238 8.85 9.71 5.47
C MET A 238 7.67 10.36 4.74
N ALA A 239 7.75 11.65 4.41
CA ALA A 239 6.71 12.35 3.65
C ALA A 239 6.51 11.72 2.24
N ALA A 240 7.60 11.35 1.57
CA ALA A 240 7.61 10.59 0.33
C ALA A 240 6.91 9.22 0.48
N ARG A 241 7.25 8.47 1.53
CA ARG A 241 6.66 7.16 1.86
C ARG A 241 5.15 7.26 2.11
N ILE A 242 4.71 8.30 2.82
CA ILE A 242 3.30 8.59 3.10
C ILE A 242 2.55 8.94 1.81
N GLY A 243 3.07 9.85 0.97
CA GLY A 243 2.43 10.21 -0.31
C GLY A 243 2.39 9.06 -1.33
N MET A 244 3.34 8.13 -1.26
CA MET A 244 3.31 6.88 -2.03
C MET A 244 2.18 5.95 -1.54
N ALA A 245 2.03 5.78 -0.23
CA ALA A 245 0.94 5.00 0.35
C ALA A 245 -0.44 5.62 0.03
N GLU A 246 -0.55 6.95 0.06
CA GLU A 246 -1.73 7.70 -0.38
C GLU A 246 -2.09 7.39 -1.85
N SER A 247 -1.08 7.39 -2.72
CA SER A 247 -1.25 7.11 -4.15
C SER A 247 -1.77 5.68 -4.38
N TYR A 248 -1.20 4.68 -3.69
CA TYR A 248 -1.66 3.30 -3.80
C TYR A 248 -3.08 3.09 -3.27
N MET A 249 -3.46 3.73 -2.16
CA MET A 249 -4.83 3.67 -1.64
C MET A 249 -5.83 4.30 -2.63
N ASN A 250 -5.49 5.48 -3.17
CA ASN A 250 -6.33 6.16 -4.17
C ASN A 250 -6.49 5.35 -5.47
N GLN A 251 -5.46 4.60 -5.86
CA GLN A 251 -5.54 3.65 -6.97
C GLN A 251 -6.39 2.43 -6.62
N ALA A 252 -6.25 1.85 -5.43
CA ALA A 252 -7.05 0.72 -4.99
C ALA A 252 -8.56 1.05 -4.97
N LEU A 253 -8.92 2.27 -4.56
CA LEU A 253 -10.28 2.77 -4.64
C LEU A 253 -10.77 2.85 -6.10
N ALA A 254 -10.01 3.51 -6.99
CA ALA A 254 -10.40 3.71 -8.39
C ALA A 254 -10.46 2.42 -9.20
N ASP A 255 -9.46 1.54 -9.08
CA ASP A 255 -9.42 0.24 -9.75
C ASP A 255 -10.58 -0.67 -9.31
N SER A 256 -11.01 -0.54 -8.05
CA SER A 256 -12.17 -1.25 -7.49
C SER A 256 -13.52 -0.58 -7.80
N ASP A 257 -13.55 0.48 -8.62
CA ASP A 257 -14.74 1.26 -8.96
C ASP A 257 -15.44 1.83 -7.70
N ILE A 258 -14.65 2.27 -6.72
CA ILE A 258 -15.11 2.99 -5.53
C ILE A 258 -14.83 4.48 -5.79
N ALA A 259 -15.88 5.26 -6.01
CA ALA A 259 -15.80 6.70 -6.32
C ALA A 259 -15.41 7.55 -5.08
N ALA A 260 -14.24 7.27 -4.52
CA ALA A 260 -13.67 7.95 -3.38
C ALA A 260 -12.16 8.17 -3.59
N ARG A 261 -11.61 9.13 -2.85
CA ARG A 261 -10.17 9.28 -2.63
C ARG A 261 -9.92 9.67 -1.17
N ILE A 262 -8.71 9.42 -0.68
CA ILE A 262 -8.15 10.07 0.49
C ILE A 262 -7.36 11.32 0.07
N ASP A 263 -7.36 12.36 0.92
CA ASP A 263 -6.43 13.50 0.86
C ASP A 263 -5.68 13.57 2.19
N ILE A 264 -4.37 13.32 2.19
CA ILE A 264 -3.56 13.51 3.40
C ILE A 264 -3.35 15.02 3.59
N VAL A 265 -4.14 15.59 4.50
CA VAL A 265 -4.26 17.03 4.72
C VAL A 265 -2.98 17.61 5.32
N GLU A 266 -2.41 16.89 6.29
CA GLU A 266 -1.21 17.25 7.04
C GLU A 266 -0.47 15.97 7.48
N THR A 267 0.86 16.07 7.60
CA THR A 267 1.72 15.09 8.27
C THR A 267 2.42 15.73 9.47
N TYR A 268 2.64 14.98 10.56
CA TYR A 268 3.30 15.52 11.76
C TYR A 268 4.13 14.47 12.51
N ASP A 269 5.25 14.91 13.10
CA ASP A 269 6.00 14.09 14.07
C ASP A 269 5.17 13.98 15.36
N THR A 270 4.90 12.76 15.80
CA THR A 270 4.21 12.50 17.07
C THR A 270 5.12 12.73 18.27
N GLY A 271 6.44 12.71 18.08
CA GLY A 271 7.44 12.67 19.15
C GLY A 271 7.49 11.35 19.92
N TYR A 272 6.58 10.41 19.65
CA TYR A 272 6.41 9.19 20.41
C TYR A 272 7.42 8.11 20.01
N SER A 273 8.24 7.67 20.95
CA SER A 273 9.25 6.62 20.74
C SER A 273 9.14 5.46 21.75
N GLY A 274 7.95 5.23 22.29
CA GLY A 274 7.65 4.10 23.19
C GLY A 274 7.48 2.78 22.43
N ASP A 275 6.63 1.90 22.94
CA ASP A 275 6.31 0.64 22.26
C ASP A 275 5.68 0.93 20.88
N GLN A 276 6.22 0.30 19.83
CA GLN A 276 5.83 0.54 18.44
C GLN A 276 5.00 -0.61 17.85
N THR A 277 4.41 -1.48 18.67
CA THR A 277 3.48 -2.51 18.18
C THR A 277 2.18 -1.86 17.70
N ALA A 278 1.60 -2.37 16.60
CA ALA A 278 0.43 -1.74 15.98
C ALA A 278 -0.80 -1.67 16.91
N ALA A 279 -0.96 -2.65 17.80
CA ALA A 279 -2.03 -2.69 18.80
C ALA A 279 -1.91 -1.56 19.83
N GLU A 280 -0.73 -1.42 20.47
CA GLU A 280 -0.46 -0.33 21.43
C GLU A 280 -0.61 1.05 20.76
N MET A 281 -0.08 1.19 19.53
CA MET A 281 -0.19 2.42 18.76
C MET A 281 -1.66 2.79 18.47
N LEU A 282 -2.53 1.82 18.13
CA LEU A 282 -3.95 2.09 17.97
C LEU A 282 -4.63 2.43 19.30
N GLU A 283 -4.37 1.69 20.37
CA GLU A 283 -4.94 1.94 21.70
C GLU A 283 -4.62 3.37 22.15
N LYS A 284 -3.34 3.76 22.11
CA LYS A 284 -2.88 5.11 22.44
C LYS A 284 -3.35 6.19 21.49
N LEU A 285 -3.47 5.91 20.18
CA LEU A 285 -3.93 6.91 19.20
C LEU A 285 -5.42 7.20 19.35
N SER A 286 -6.21 6.17 19.68
CA SER A 286 -7.67 6.26 19.81
C SER A 286 -8.14 6.82 21.15
N ASP A 287 -7.36 6.70 22.25
CA ASP A 287 -7.71 7.32 23.54
C ASP A 287 -7.40 8.85 23.58
N PRO A 288 -8.40 9.75 23.66
CA PRO A 288 -8.16 11.19 23.82
C PRO A 288 -7.48 11.59 25.15
N GLN A 289 -7.41 10.70 26.13
CA GLN A 289 -6.74 10.93 27.42
C GLN A 289 -5.27 10.46 27.44
N ASP A 290 -4.82 9.69 26.44
CA ASP A 290 -3.41 9.30 26.34
C ASP A 290 -2.54 10.54 26.08
N ARG A 291 -1.61 10.80 27.00
CA ARG A 291 -0.82 12.04 26.98
C ARG A 291 0.36 12.01 26.02
N GLU A 292 0.70 10.85 25.47
CA GLU A 292 1.89 10.66 24.65
C GLU A 292 1.58 10.75 23.15
N LEU A 293 0.40 10.28 22.75
CA LEU A 293 -0.03 10.18 21.35
C LEU A 293 -1.46 10.70 21.15
N GLY A 294 -2.44 10.10 21.82
CA GLY A 294 -3.87 10.31 21.54
C GLY A 294 -4.36 11.74 21.76
N ALA A 295 -4.04 12.36 22.89
CA ALA A 295 -4.42 13.75 23.19
C ALA A 295 -3.86 14.78 22.18
N THR A 296 -2.77 14.46 21.48
CA THR A 296 -2.24 15.28 20.37
C THR A 296 -2.92 14.95 19.05
N ALA A 297 -3.16 13.67 18.75
CA ALA A 297 -3.89 13.23 17.57
C ALA A 297 -5.32 13.77 17.52
N HIS A 298 -6.09 13.60 18.60
CA HIS A 298 -7.45 14.12 18.74
C HIS A 298 -7.50 15.65 18.67
N ARG A 299 -6.56 16.36 19.31
CA ARG A 299 -6.47 17.82 19.22
C ARG A 299 -6.23 18.28 17.77
N LYS A 300 -5.27 17.68 17.06
CA LYS A 300 -5.03 17.99 15.64
C LYS A 300 -6.22 17.63 14.75
N ARG A 301 -6.88 16.50 15.01
CA ARG A 301 -8.10 16.08 14.30
C ARG A 301 -9.22 17.10 14.48
N GLU A 302 -9.38 17.63 15.70
CA GLU A 302 -10.32 18.71 16.00
C GLU A 302 -9.89 20.04 15.35
N GLU A 303 -8.61 20.42 15.41
CA GLU A 303 -8.08 21.66 14.79
C GLU A 303 -8.26 21.69 13.27
N LEU A 304 -8.06 20.55 12.61
CA LEU A 304 -8.14 20.43 11.14
C LEU A 304 -9.55 20.06 10.65
N GLY A 305 -10.30 19.27 11.42
CA GLY A 305 -11.61 18.73 11.02
C GLY A 305 -11.53 17.57 10.02
N VAL A 306 -10.49 16.71 10.12
CA VAL A 306 -10.31 15.55 9.22
C VAL A 306 -11.13 14.33 9.65
N ASP A 307 -11.51 13.50 8.68
CA ASP A 307 -12.32 12.31 8.91
C ASP A 307 -11.56 11.21 9.64
N LEU A 308 -10.36 10.86 9.15
CA LEU A 308 -9.53 9.75 9.67
C LEU A 308 -8.17 10.24 10.19
N VAL A 309 -7.60 9.46 11.11
CA VAL A 309 -6.23 9.66 11.61
C VAL A 309 -5.46 8.35 11.56
N THR A 310 -4.29 8.37 10.93
CA THR A 310 -3.38 7.23 10.89
C THR A 310 -2.04 7.59 11.54
N VAL A 311 -1.32 6.61 12.08
CA VAL A 311 0.05 6.78 12.57
C VAL A 311 1.00 5.79 11.89
N VAL A 312 2.09 6.32 11.32
CA VAL A 312 3.15 5.54 10.68
C VAL A 312 4.26 5.28 11.69
N ASN A 313 4.46 4.02 12.06
CA ASN A 313 5.41 3.59 13.07
C ASN A 313 6.36 2.48 12.56
N ASP A 314 7.39 2.18 13.35
CA ASP A 314 8.41 1.17 13.05
C ASP A 314 8.08 -0.12 13.80
N VAL A 315 7.24 -1.00 13.23
CA VAL A 315 6.69 -2.14 13.97
C VAL A 315 7.76 -3.24 14.16
N PRO A 316 8.13 -3.60 15.41
CA PRO A 316 9.21 -4.56 15.64
C PRO A 316 8.74 -6.02 15.52
N VAL A 317 7.49 -6.31 15.90
CA VAL A 317 6.89 -7.65 15.95
C VAL A 317 5.37 -7.58 15.82
N GLY A 318 4.74 -8.69 15.43
CA GLY A 318 3.27 -8.86 15.44
C GLY A 318 2.62 -8.67 14.08
N SER A 319 1.41 -8.07 14.08
CA SER A 319 0.82 -7.52 12.86
C SER A 319 1.53 -6.22 12.50
N SER A 320 1.70 -5.96 11.20
CA SER A 320 2.22 -4.70 10.66
C SER A 320 1.21 -3.55 10.63
N GLY A 321 -0.01 -3.77 11.09
CA GLY A 321 -1.01 -2.73 11.19
C GLY A 321 -2.15 -3.14 12.10
N GLN A 322 -2.97 -2.17 12.49
CA GLN A 322 -4.20 -2.37 13.24
C GLN A 322 -5.06 -1.11 13.10
N ALA A 323 -6.36 -1.28 12.88
CA ALA A 323 -7.32 -0.18 12.77
C ALA A 323 -8.61 -0.41 13.56
N SER A 324 -9.29 0.69 13.83
CA SER A 324 -10.69 0.70 14.26
C SER A 324 -11.58 0.15 13.15
N LEU A 325 -12.39 -0.86 13.47
CA LEU A 325 -13.28 -1.54 12.54
C LEU A 325 -14.75 -1.28 12.92
N PRO A 326 -15.50 -0.44 12.20
CA PRO A 326 -16.95 -0.41 12.25
C PRO A 326 -17.53 -1.82 12.06
N THR A 327 -18.48 -2.23 12.89
CA THR A 327 -19.16 -3.54 12.78
C THR A 327 -20.67 -3.37 12.83
N LYS A 328 -21.42 -4.36 12.34
CA LYS A 328 -22.90 -4.41 12.41
C LYS A 328 -23.61 -3.19 11.79
N GLY A 329 -22.91 -2.44 10.92
CA GLY A 329 -23.36 -1.19 10.31
C GLY A 329 -23.19 0.06 11.17
N GLN A 330 -22.53 -0.03 12.33
CA GLN A 330 -22.31 1.08 13.26
C GLN A 330 -21.02 1.82 12.88
N PHE A 331 -21.18 2.90 12.10
CA PHE A 331 -20.10 3.81 11.70
C PHE A 331 -20.17 5.05 12.58
N ASP A 332 -19.14 5.24 13.39
CA ASP A 332 -19.00 6.30 14.37
C ASP A 332 -17.67 7.04 14.15
N ASP A 333 -17.63 8.36 14.37
CA ASP A 333 -16.40 9.14 14.18
C ASP A 333 -15.35 8.85 15.26
N GLU A 334 -15.71 8.19 16.37
CA GLU A 334 -14.75 7.61 17.32
C GLU A 334 -13.92 6.46 16.72
N LEU A 335 -14.42 5.76 15.67
CA LEU A 335 -13.76 4.62 15.01
C LEU A 335 -12.84 5.03 13.85
N ALA A 336 -12.19 6.19 13.95
CA ALA A 336 -11.47 6.84 12.87
C ALA A 336 -9.96 6.59 12.84
N TYR A 337 -9.46 5.64 13.64
CA TYR A 337 -8.03 5.51 13.95
C TYR A 337 -7.39 4.27 13.31
N SER A 338 -6.12 4.40 12.93
CA SER A 338 -5.28 3.30 12.41
C SER A 338 -3.80 3.48 12.74
N ALA A 339 -3.06 2.38 12.83
CA ALA A 339 -1.61 2.34 12.95
C ALA A 339 -1.01 1.45 11.85
N VAL A 340 0.06 1.89 11.20
CA VAL A 340 0.66 1.26 10.01
C VAL A 340 2.18 1.18 10.11
N ASP A 341 2.73 0.02 9.79
CA ASP A 341 4.18 -0.19 9.70
C ASP A 341 4.78 0.47 8.45
N VAL A 342 5.82 1.26 8.67
CA VAL A 342 6.52 2.05 7.66
C VAL A 342 7.17 1.22 6.54
N GLU A 343 7.60 -0.01 6.82
CA GLU A 343 8.09 -0.92 5.78
C GLU A 343 6.93 -1.56 5.00
N SER A 344 5.82 -1.86 5.67
CA SER A 344 4.65 -2.51 5.09
C SER A 344 3.85 -1.61 4.15
N LEU A 345 3.97 -0.28 4.30
CA LEU A 345 3.52 0.71 3.32
C LEU A 345 4.03 0.42 1.90
N THR A 346 5.28 -0.03 1.75
CA THR A 346 5.81 -0.50 0.45
C THR A 346 5.70 -2.01 0.28
N LYS A 347 5.81 -2.82 1.34
CA LYS A 347 5.85 -4.28 1.13
C LYS A 347 4.52 -4.89 0.67
N TRP A 348 3.36 -4.32 1.03
CA TRP A 348 2.07 -4.95 0.70
C TRP A 348 0.78 -4.09 0.72
N TYR A 349 0.83 -2.78 0.46
CA TYR A 349 -0.36 -1.89 0.45
C TYR A 349 -1.04 -1.70 1.83
N ASN A 350 -0.27 -1.79 2.92
CA ASN A 350 -0.77 -1.80 4.30
C ASN A 350 -1.70 -0.62 4.66
N LEU A 351 -1.44 0.62 4.19
CA LEU A 351 -2.36 1.74 4.43
C LEU A 351 -3.77 1.49 3.87
N GLY A 352 -3.88 0.89 2.68
CA GLY A 352 -5.17 0.52 2.10
C GLY A 352 -5.86 -0.64 2.83
N HIS A 353 -5.10 -1.47 3.54
CA HIS A 353 -5.65 -2.49 4.43
C HIS A 353 -6.29 -1.83 5.66
N GLU A 354 -5.52 -1.03 6.40
CA GLU A 354 -5.97 -0.43 7.66
C GLU A 354 -7.09 0.62 7.45
N LEU A 355 -7.00 1.46 6.42
CA LEU A 355 -8.12 2.35 6.08
C LEU A 355 -9.30 1.57 5.46
N GLY A 356 -9.06 0.38 4.92
CA GLY A 356 -10.11 -0.57 4.56
C GLY A 356 -10.93 -1.02 5.78
N HIS A 357 -10.28 -1.31 6.91
CA HIS A 357 -10.97 -1.55 8.17
C HIS A 357 -11.76 -0.32 8.64
N ASN A 358 -11.22 0.89 8.53
CA ASN A 358 -11.99 2.12 8.85
C ASN A 358 -13.23 2.29 7.92
N LEU A 359 -13.17 1.78 6.68
CA LEU A 359 -14.32 1.66 5.76
C LEU A 359 -15.27 0.49 6.08
N GLY A 360 -15.01 -0.26 7.15
CA GLY A 360 -15.82 -1.40 7.60
C GLY A 360 -15.61 -2.69 6.81
N LEU A 361 -14.50 -2.81 6.07
CA LEU A 361 -14.19 -3.96 5.22
C LEU A 361 -13.52 -5.06 6.04
N PHE A 362 -13.90 -6.32 5.86
CA PHE A 362 -13.34 -7.45 6.62
C PHE A 362 -12.32 -8.25 5.81
N HIS A 363 -11.54 -9.05 6.52
CA HIS A 363 -10.56 -9.97 5.93
C HIS A 363 -11.16 -11.01 4.98
N ASP A 364 -10.29 -11.73 4.26
CA ASP A 364 -10.70 -12.97 3.63
C ASP A 364 -11.25 -13.98 4.64
N ARG A 365 -12.22 -14.80 4.21
CA ARG A 365 -12.91 -15.75 5.07
C ARG A 365 -11.99 -16.75 5.78
N ALA A 366 -10.90 -17.19 5.14
CA ALA A 366 -9.96 -18.12 5.74
C ALA A 366 -9.08 -17.48 6.83
N THR A 367 -8.85 -16.17 6.76
CA THR A 367 -8.30 -15.36 7.88
C THR A 367 -9.32 -15.26 9.01
N LEU A 368 -10.56 -14.84 8.72
CA LEU A 368 -11.61 -14.66 9.72
C LEU A 368 -11.93 -15.96 10.48
N GLU A 369 -11.95 -17.11 9.79
CA GLU A 369 -12.16 -18.43 10.39
C GLU A 369 -11.05 -18.84 11.36
N ARG A 370 -9.81 -18.35 11.17
CA ARG A 370 -8.71 -18.58 12.12
C ARG A 370 -8.75 -17.61 13.31
N GLN A 371 -9.35 -16.43 13.14
CA GLN A 371 -9.43 -15.38 14.16
C GLN A 371 -10.61 -15.59 15.12
N ALA A 372 -11.80 -15.80 14.56
CA ALA A 372 -13.05 -15.92 15.31
C ALA A 372 -13.65 -17.34 15.31
N GLY A 373 -12.99 -18.31 14.67
CA GLY A 373 -13.52 -19.65 14.45
C GLY A 373 -14.51 -19.73 13.28
N PRO A 374 -14.93 -20.95 12.89
CA PRO A 374 -16.00 -21.14 11.91
C PRO A 374 -17.27 -20.42 12.39
N GLU A 375 -17.82 -19.57 11.52
CA GLU A 375 -19.02 -18.75 11.75
C GLU A 375 -18.94 -17.60 12.76
N GLY A 376 -17.97 -17.58 13.69
CA GLY A 376 -17.90 -16.57 14.77
C GLY A 376 -17.80 -15.10 14.30
N TYR A 377 -17.28 -14.85 13.10
CA TYR A 377 -17.21 -13.50 12.52
C TYR A 377 -18.51 -13.03 11.86
N ARG A 378 -19.45 -13.94 11.54
CA ARG A 378 -20.56 -13.67 10.60
C ARG A 378 -21.55 -12.63 11.12
N GLU A 379 -21.74 -12.55 12.43
CA GLU A 379 -22.63 -11.57 13.06
C GLU A 379 -22.05 -10.14 13.08
N TYR A 380 -20.72 -9.98 12.94
CA TYR A 380 -20.05 -8.68 12.99
C TYR A 380 -20.01 -7.98 11.62
N LEU A 381 -20.14 -8.74 10.53
CA LEU A 381 -20.02 -8.25 9.16
C LEU A 381 -20.99 -7.10 8.86
N ASN A 382 -20.47 -6.03 8.25
CA ASN A 382 -21.26 -4.91 7.70
C ASN A 382 -21.99 -5.25 6.38
N SER A 383 -21.61 -6.37 5.74
CA SER A 383 -22.33 -6.99 4.62
C SER A 383 -21.96 -8.48 4.55
N PRO A 384 -22.87 -9.42 4.21
CA PRO A 384 -22.52 -10.83 4.10
C PRO A 384 -21.42 -11.10 3.07
N SER A 385 -21.27 -10.21 2.09
CA SER A 385 -20.21 -10.22 1.07
C SER A 385 -19.01 -9.32 1.38
N GLY A 386 -19.03 -8.52 2.46
CA GLY A 386 -17.99 -7.53 2.77
C GLY A 386 -16.69 -8.14 3.32
N THR A 387 -16.11 -9.08 2.58
CA THR A 387 -14.91 -9.87 2.95
C THR A 387 -13.89 -9.91 1.81
N GLY A 388 -12.60 -10.01 2.19
CA GLY A 388 -11.47 -10.13 1.28
C GLY A 388 -11.48 -11.42 0.45
N TRP A 389 -10.57 -11.51 -0.54
CA TRP A 389 -10.56 -12.61 -1.50
C TRP A 389 -9.16 -13.14 -1.80
N ILE A 390 -9.09 -14.46 -2.02
CA ILE A 390 -7.91 -15.19 -2.47
C ILE A 390 -8.30 -15.84 -3.79
N THR A 391 -7.49 -15.70 -4.83
CA THR A 391 -7.84 -16.22 -6.15
C THR A 391 -7.96 -17.75 -6.17
N PRO A 392 -8.69 -18.36 -7.12
CA PRO A 392 -8.84 -19.81 -7.21
C PRO A 392 -7.53 -20.61 -7.34
N ARG A 393 -6.50 -20.08 -8.02
CA ARG A 393 -5.14 -20.66 -8.05
C ARG A 393 -4.35 -20.42 -6.77
N ARG A 394 -4.83 -19.53 -5.89
CA ARG A 394 -4.25 -19.15 -4.58
C ARG A 394 -2.84 -18.57 -4.71
N ASP A 395 -2.55 -17.95 -5.85
CA ASP A 395 -1.29 -17.28 -6.18
C ASP A 395 -1.40 -15.75 -6.10
N HIS A 396 -2.61 -15.22 -5.92
CA HIS A 396 -2.91 -13.82 -5.70
C HIS A 396 -3.99 -13.66 -4.62
N HIS A 397 -4.03 -12.48 -3.99
CA HIS A 397 -5.03 -12.12 -3.00
C HIS A 397 -5.30 -10.60 -3.03
N THR A 398 -6.51 -10.17 -2.68
CA THR A 398 -6.89 -8.74 -2.65
C THR A 398 -6.36 -8.02 -1.41
N VAL A 399 -6.51 -6.68 -1.35
CA VAL A 399 -5.97 -5.82 -0.27
C VAL A 399 -6.36 -6.33 1.12
N MET A 400 -7.63 -6.69 1.35
CA MET A 400 -8.10 -7.19 2.65
C MET A 400 -7.79 -8.68 2.92
N ALA A 401 -7.15 -9.39 1.99
CA ALA A 401 -6.79 -10.79 2.19
C ALA A 401 -5.33 -10.93 2.66
N TYR A 402 -5.00 -12.03 3.32
CA TYR A 402 -3.63 -12.29 3.78
C TYR A 402 -2.94 -13.42 3.03
N ALA A 403 -1.65 -13.24 2.75
CA ALA A 403 -0.86 -14.27 2.06
C ALA A 403 -0.75 -15.60 2.84
N HIS A 404 -0.78 -15.57 4.17
CA HIS A 404 -0.78 -16.80 4.97
C HIS A 404 -2.03 -17.67 4.73
N SER A 405 -3.12 -17.05 4.26
CA SER A 405 -4.38 -17.71 3.90
C SER A 405 -4.33 -18.44 2.56
N CYS A 406 -3.38 -18.10 1.67
CA CYS A 406 -3.15 -18.79 0.41
C CYS A 406 -2.63 -20.22 0.62
N GLY A 407 -1.97 -20.51 1.74
CA GLY A 407 -1.34 -21.82 2.01
C GLY A 407 -0.10 -22.12 1.15
N GLN A 408 0.32 -21.16 0.33
CA GLN A 408 1.50 -21.16 -0.53
C GLN A 408 1.94 -19.71 -0.77
N PRO A 409 3.15 -19.45 -1.30
CA PRO A 409 3.55 -18.13 -1.77
C PRO A 409 2.52 -17.51 -2.74
N CYS A 410 2.05 -16.31 -2.44
CA CYS A 410 1.08 -15.59 -3.26
C CYS A 410 1.28 -14.06 -3.15
N LYS A 411 0.81 -13.35 -4.17
CA LYS A 411 1.05 -11.91 -4.38
C LYS A 411 -0.13 -11.06 -3.91
N PRO A 412 0.11 -9.80 -3.49
CA PRO A 412 -1.00 -8.87 -3.29
C PRO A 412 -1.49 -8.37 -4.65
N VAL A 413 -2.77 -7.99 -4.71
CA VAL A 413 -3.33 -7.17 -5.77
C VAL A 413 -3.84 -5.90 -5.12
N ASN A 414 -3.47 -4.74 -5.65
CA ASN A 414 -3.86 -3.43 -5.12
C ASN A 414 -5.33 -3.07 -5.44
N GLN A 415 -6.25 -3.99 -5.15
CA GLN A 415 -7.68 -3.85 -5.35
C GLN A 415 -8.44 -4.48 -4.20
N TYR A 416 -9.61 -3.93 -3.87
CA TYR A 416 -10.60 -4.56 -3.02
C TYR A 416 -11.35 -5.64 -3.79
N SER A 417 -11.79 -6.68 -3.09
CA SER A 417 -12.57 -7.76 -3.69
C SER A 417 -13.85 -7.24 -4.32
N ASN A 418 -14.17 -7.72 -5.52
CA ASN A 418 -15.33 -7.32 -6.32
C ASN A 418 -15.65 -8.37 -7.41
N THR A 419 -16.87 -8.35 -7.94
CA THR A 419 -17.38 -9.33 -8.93
C THR A 419 -16.89 -9.12 -10.36
N GLU A 420 -16.33 -7.95 -10.69
CA GLU A 420 -16.12 -7.51 -12.08
C GLU A 420 -14.67 -7.69 -12.57
N ASN A 421 -13.71 -7.48 -11.69
CA ASN A 421 -12.29 -7.45 -12.05
C ASN A 421 -11.66 -8.85 -12.03
N THR A 422 -10.62 -9.01 -12.86
CA THR A 422 -9.82 -10.25 -12.91
C THR A 422 -8.33 -9.94 -12.89
N ILE A 423 -7.54 -10.88 -12.37
CA ILE A 423 -6.07 -10.90 -12.46
C ILE A 423 -5.63 -12.22 -13.13
N GLU A 424 -4.86 -12.13 -14.22
CA GLU A 424 -4.46 -13.31 -15.01
C GLU A 424 -5.64 -14.27 -15.35
N GLY A 425 -6.81 -13.72 -15.68
CA GLY A 425 -8.05 -14.47 -15.96
C GLY A 425 -8.78 -15.06 -14.75
N GLN A 426 -8.32 -14.80 -13.52
CA GLN A 426 -8.97 -15.22 -12.28
C GLN A 426 -9.83 -14.11 -11.70
N PRO A 427 -11.03 -14.39 -11.15
CA PRO A 427 -11.85 -13.37 -10.50
C PRO A 427 -11.17 -12.83 -9.23
N LEU A 428 -11.35 -11.54 -8.96
CA LEU A 428 -10.88 -10.86 -7.74
C LEU A 428 -11.93 -10.82 -6.62
N GLY A 429 -13.07 -11.47 -6.80
CA GLY A 429 -14.13 -11.63 -5.82
C GLY A 429 -15.26 -12.48 -6.37
N ASP A 430 -16.30 -12.67 -5.56
CA ASP A 430 -17.56 -13.30 -5.97
C ASP A 430 -18.74 -12.63 -5.26
N GLU A 431 -19.96 -13.11 -5.51
CA GLU A 431 -21.20 -12.60 -4.89
C GLU A 431 -21.19 -12.63 -3.35
N ASN A 432 -20.29 -13.41 -2.75
CA ASN A 432 -20.09 -13.55 -1.30
C ASN A 432 -18.78 -12.89 -0.83
N ASN A 433 -18.00 -12.25 -1.69
CA ASN A 433 -16.71 -11.65 -1.38
C ASN A 433 -16.49 -10.42 -2.30
N ASP A 434 -17.17 -9.32 -1.96
CA ASP A 434 -17.18 -8.03 -2.62
C ASP A 434 -17.07 -6.90 -1.57
N ASN A 435 -15.84 -6.61 -1.14
CA ASN A 435 -15.54 -5.45 -0.30
C ASN A 435 -15.81 -4.12 -1.03
N ALA A 436 -15.66 -4.06 -2.35
CA ALA A 436 -15.85 -2.82 -3.10
C ALA A 436 -17.31 -2.34 -3.06
N ALA A 437 -18.29 -3.24 -3.18
CA ALA A 437 -19.70 -2.89 -3.05
C ALA A 437 -20.05 -2.35 -1.65
N LEU A 438 -19.38 -2.83 -0.60
CA LEU A 438 -19.51 -2.26 0.75
C LEU A 438 -18.84 -0.88 0.83
N ALA A 439 -17.58 -0.78 0.37
CA ALA A 439 -16.81 0.47 0.35
C ALA A 439 -17.52 1.61 -0.40
N ARG A 440 -18.18 1.31 -1.53
CA ARG A 440 -19.02 2.27 -2.27
C ARG A 440 -20.09 2.90 -1.37
N ARG A 441 -20.65 2.18 -0.39
CA ARG A 441 -21.68 2.68 0.54
C ARG A 441 -21.12 3.28 1.83
N SER A 442 -19.96 2.81 2.32
CA SER A 442 -19.34 3.31 3.55
C SER A 442 -18.41 4.51 3.33
N ALA A 443 -17.75 4.65 2.18
CA ALA A 443 -16.85 5.79 1.92
C ALA A 443 -17.54 7.16 2.04
N PRO A 444 -18.79 7.39 1.56
CA PRO A 444 -19.52 8.64 1.81
C PRO A 444 -19.91 8.87 3.28
N VAL A 445 -19.91 7.83 4.11
CA VAL A 445 -20.16 7.93 5.56
C VAL A 445 -18.91 8.41 6.27
N VAL A 446 -17.78 7.76 5.98
CA VAL A 446 -16.48 8.10 6.55
C VAL A 446 -16.02 9.49 6.10
N ALA A 447 -16.20 9.85 4.83
CA ALA A 447 -15.99 11.20 4.29
C ALA A 447 -16.95 12.28 4.83
N GLY A 448 -17.87 11.90 5.73
CA GLY A 448 -18.80 12.78 6.40
C GLY A 448 -18.66 12.72 7.93
N TYR A 449 -17.60 12.10 8.45
CA TYR A 449 -17.31 12.06 9.88
C TYR A 449 -17.04 13.46 10.43
N ARG A 450 -16.26 14.28 9.70
CA ARG A 450 -15.97 15.66 10.10
C ARG A 450 -16.11 16.62 8.94
N THR A 451 -15.95 17.91 9.23
CA THR A 451 -15.93 18.96 8.21
C THR A 451 -14.63 19.71 8.33
N LEU A 452 -13.84 19.67 7.26
CA LEU A 452 -12.52 20.28 7.20
C LEU A 452 -12.61 21.79 7.50
N LYS A 453 -11.93 22.23 8.56
CA LYS A 453 -12.01 23.60 9.07
C LYS A 453 -11.26 24.62 8.21
N ALA A 454 -10.26 24.16 7.45
CA ALA A 454 -9.54 24.98 6.47
C ALA A 454 -9.96 24.57 5.05
N THR A 455 -10.58 25.48 4.29
CA THR A 455 -10.98 25.19 2.90
C THR A 455 -9.77 24.88 2.03
N ARG A 456 -9.67 23.64 1.55
CA ARG A 456 -8.69 23.25 0.52
C ARG A 456 -9.31 23.45 -0.86
N ALA A 457 -8.61 24.17 -1.74
CA ALA A 457 -8.98 24.24 -3.14
C ALA A 457 -8.89 22.83 -3.75
N ARG A 458 -9.95 22.41 -4.44
CA ARG A 458 -9.99 21.14 -5.19
C ARG A 458 -10.72 21.38 -6.53
N HIS A 459 -10.29 20.71 -7.58
CA HIS A 459 -10.85 20.85 -8.93
C HIS A 459 -11.54 19.56 -9.37
N ARG A 460 -12.77 19.70 -9.89
CA ARG A 460 -13.53 18.58 -10.46
C ARG A 460 -13.07 18.28 -11.88
N LEU A 461 -12.92 17.00 -12.20
CA LEU A 461 -12.88 16.52 -13.57
C LEU A 461 -14.20 15.80 -13.85
N THR A 462 -14.97 16.30 -14.80
CA THR A 462 -16.14 15.59 -15.33
C THR A 462 -15.69 14.74 -16.51
N LEU A 463 -16.02 13.45 -16.48
CA LEU A 463 -15.66 12.51 -17.54
C LEU A 463 -16.89 12.06 -18.31
N ALA A 464 -16.74 11.95 -19.62
CA ALA A 464 -17.74 11.41 -20.52
C ALA A 464 -17.11 10.50 -21.59
N ALA A 465 -17.97 9.80 -22.32
CA ALA A 465 -17.60 8.94 -23.44
C ALA A 465 -18.69 9.07 -24.51
N SER A 466 -18.29 9.05 -25.80
CA SER A 466 -19.26 8.71 -26.85
C SER A 466 -19.68 7.23 -26.71
N PRO A 467 -20.76 6.80 -27.37
CA PRO A 467 -21.12 5.38 -27.42
C PRO A 467 -19.95 4.50 -27.90
N ASN A 468 -19.96 3.22 -27.49
CA ASN A 468 -18.98 2.18 -27.83
C ASN A 468 -17.58 2.34 -27.20
N GLY A 469 -17.52 2.89 -25.98
CA GLY A 469 -16.36 2.80 -25.11
C GLY A 469 -16.64 3.43 -23.76
N THR A 470 -15.67 3.37 -22.84
CA THR A 470 -15.71 4.03 -21.54
C THR A 470 -14.44 4.84 -21.30
N VAL A 471 -14.48 5.75 -20.34
CA VAL A 471 -13.31 6.50 -19.85
C VAL A 471 -13.28 6.37 -18.33
N ARG A 472 -12.11 6.10 -17.76
CA ARG A 472 -11.87 6.12 -16.31
C ARG A 472 -10.62 6.95 -15.99
N PRO A 473 -10.57 7.65 -14.85
CA PRO A 473 -9.33 8.23 -14.35
C PRO A 473 -8.53 7.18 -13.59
N ALA A 474 -7.21 7.33 -13.53
CA ALA A 474 -6.35 6.43 -12.77
C ALA A 474 -6.55 6.54 -11.24
N VAL A 475 -7.01 7.70 -10.76
CA VAL A 475 -7.46 7.95 -9.38
C VAL A 475 -8.66 8.89 -9.41
N HIS A 476 -9.62 8.75 -8.49
CA HIS A 476 -10.77 9.66 -8.44
C HIS A 476 -10.40 11.06 -7.92
N GLY A 477 -11.14 12.07 -8.38
CA GLY A 477 -11.05 13.45 -7.89
C GLY A 477 -11.99 13.72 -6.70
N PRO A 478 -12.31 14.99 -6.40
CA PRO A 478 -11.70 16.21 -6.95
C PRO A 478 -10.24 16.36 -6.49
N TYR A 479 -9.41 16.94 -7.35
CA TYR A 479 -7.95 16.93 -7.22
C TYR A 479 -7.40 18.24 -6.66
N THR A 480 -6.27 18.20 -5.97
CA THR A 480 -5.56 19.41 -5.55
C THR A 480 -4.98 20.18 -6.76
N PRO A 481 -4.84 21.51 -6.69
CA PRO A 481 -4.31 22.32 -7.79
C PRO A 481 -2.91 21.86 -8.23
N GLY A 482 -2.71 21.68 -9.52
CA GLY A 482 -1.44 21.22 -10.11
C GLY A 482 -1.25 19.70 -10.13
N THR A 483 -2.21 18.91 -9.64
CA THR A 483 -2.23 17.46 -9.84
C THR A 483 -2.44 17.11 -11.31
N THR A 484 -1.57 16.28 -11.86
CA THR A 484 -1.79 15.59 -13.13
C THR A 484 -2.48 14.25 -12.87
N VAL A 485 -3.57 13.98 -13.59
CA VAL A 485 -4.29 12.71 -13.58
C VAL A 485 -4.28 12.08 -14.97
N GLY A 486 -3.97 10.79 -15.03
CA GLY A 486 -4.07 9.95 -16.22
C GLY A 486 -5.50 9.48 -16.44
N LEU A 487 -5.91 9.42 -17.70
CA LEU A 487 -7.23 9.00 -18.16
C LEU A 487 -7.05 7.88 -19.17
N THR A 488 -7.73 6.77 -18.94
CA THR A 488 -7.73 5.60 -19.83
C THR A 488 -9.08 5.48 -20.50
N ALA A 489 -9.08 5.54 -21.82
CA ALA A 489 -10.22 5.19 -22.65
C ALA A 489 -10.18 3.70 -23.00
N LYS A 490 -11.28 2.98 -22.79
CA LYS A 490 -11.44 1.56 -23.16
C LYS A 490 -12.49 1.44 -24.29
N PRO A 491 -12.07 1.29 -25.56
CA PRO A 491 -12.99 1.04 -26.66
C PRO A 491 -13.75 -0.27 -26.48
N ALA A 492 -14.98 -0.34 -26.99
CA ALA A 492 -15.68 -1.60 -27.20
C ALA A 492 -15.02 -2.41 -28.33
N ALA A 493 -15.29 -3.72 -28.38
CA ALA A 493 -14.78 -4.59 -29.45
C ALA A 493 -15.16 -4.05 -30.84
N GLY A 494 -14.18 -3.90 -31.73
CA GLY A 494 -14.36 -3.33 -33.06
C GLY A 494 -14.33 -1.79 -33.13
N TYR A 495 -14.04 -1.10 -32.03
CA TYR A 495 -13.89 0.36 -31.98
C TYR A 495 -12.47 0.78 -31.58
N ARG A 496 -12.14 2.05 -31.81
CA ARG A 496 -10.90 2.71 -31.38
C ARG A 496 -11.17 4.15 -30.94
N VAL A 497 -10.29 4.73 -30.15
CA VAL A 497 -10.27 6.17 -29.88
C VAL A 497 -9.97 6.93 -31.18
N SER A 498 -10.74 7.98 -31.46
CA SER A 498 -10.59 8.84 -32.63
C SER A 498 -10.13 10.26 -32.28
N ALA A 499 -10.47 10.72 -31.07
CA ALA A 499 -10.11 12.01 -30.51
C ALA A 499 -10.54 12.07 -29.05
N TRP A 500 -10.08 13.13 -28.39
CA TRP A 500 -10.58 13.58 -27.10
C TRP A 500 -11.20 14.98 -27.25
N ILE A 501 -12.16 15.31 -26.40
CA ILE A 501 -12.78 16.62 -26.29
C ILE A 501 -12.46 17.15 -24.89
N VAL A 502 -12.00 18.40 -24.78
CA VAL A 502 -11.71 19.10 -23.54
C VAL A 502 -12.46 20.42 -23.55
N ASP A 503 -13.39 20.63 -22.63
CA ASP A 503 -14.26 21.82 -22.55
C ASP A 503 -14.87 22.20 -23.92
N GLY A 504 -15.39 21.20 -24.64
CA GLY A 504 -15.96 21.35 -25.99
C GLY A 504 -14.94 21.49 -27.13
N ARG A 505 -13.63 21.65 -26.85
CA ARG A 505 -12.59 21.70 -27.88
C ARG A 505 -12.07 20.31 -28.24
N ARG A 506 -12.08 19.96 -29.53
CA ARG A 506 -11.56 18.68 -30.04
C ARG A 506 -10.02 18.67 -30.10
N HIS A 507 -9.44 17.53 -29.74
CA HIS A 507 -8.02 17.19 -29.81
C HIS A 507 -7.85 15.89 -30.61
N GLU A 508 -7.12 15.92 -31.72
CA GLU A 508 -6.83 14.75 -32.57
C GLU A 508 -5.74 13.84 -31.94
N ILE A 509 -6.03 13.33 -30.74
CA ILE A 509 -5.23 12.34 -30.01
C ILE A 509 -6.00 11.03 -30.08
N THR A 510 -5.38 9.99 -30.66
CA THR A 510 -5.98 8.65 -30.82
C THR A 510 -5.48 7.65 -29.77
N ASP A 511 -4.63 8.12 -28.87
CA ASP A 511 -4.03 7.35 -27.78
C ASP A 511 -5.10 7.04 -26.71
N GLU A 512 -5.10 5.80 -26.20
CA GLU A 512 -6.02 5.35 -25.15
C GLU A 512 -5.68 5.95 -23.78
N ASN A 513 -4.39 6.24 -23.54
CA ASN A 513 -3.90 6.86 -22.31
C ASN A 513 -3.49 8.32 -22.56
N VAL A 514 -4.13 9.23 -21.85
CA VAL A 514 -3.87 10.68 -21.88
C VAL A 514 -3.72 11.21 -20.46
N THR A 515 -3.16 12.41 -20.29
CA THR A 515 -3.03 13.07 -18.99
C THR A 515 -3.64 14.47 -19.01
N MET A 516 -4.19 14.89 -17.87
CA MET A 516 -4.73 16.23 -17.62
C MET A 516 -4.12 16.80 -16.33
N THR A 517 -3.57 18.01 -16.35
CA THR A 517 -3.24 18.74 -15.11
C THR A 517 -4.40 19.63 -14.69
N MET A 518 -4.79 19.49 -13.43
CA MET A 518 -5.93 20.15 -12.83
C MET A 518 -5.51 21.48 -12.19
N ASP A 519 -5.58 22.57 -12.95
CA ASP A 519 -5.41 23.96 -12.46
C ASP A 519 -6.76 24.71 -12.31
N ARG A 520 -7.84 24.11 -12.81
CA ARG A 520 -9.24 24.50 -12.66
C ARG A 520 -10.14 23.28 -12.90
N PRO A 521 -11.47 23.37 -12.73
CA PRO A 521 -12.39 22.33 -13.18
C PRO A 521 -12.33 22.15 -14.71
N TYR A 522 -12.54 20.91 -15.17
CA TYR A 522 -12.50 20.50 -16.57
C TYR A 522 -13.60 19.50 -16.91
N GLU A 523 -14.07 19.52 -18.16
CA GLU A 523 -14.85 18.44 -18.78
C GLU A 523 -14.01 17.75 -19.86
N VAL A 524 -13.89 16.42 -19.80
CA VAL A 524 -13.14 15.62 -20.76
C VAL A 524 -13.97 14.44 -21.27
N SER A 525 -13.99 14.24 -22.59
CA SER A 525 -14.73 13.15 -23.24
C SER A 525 -13.89 12.43 -24.30
N ALA A 526 -13.91 11.10 -24.31
CA ALA A 526 -13.30 10.32 -25.39
C ALA A 526 -14.33 10.02 -26.50
N VAL A 527 -13.88 10.11 -27.76
CA VAL A 527 -14.71 9.88 -28.94
C VAL A 527 -14.27 8.60 -29.64
N PHE A 528 -15.13 7.59 -29.64
CA PHE A 528 -14.90 6.28 -30.25
C PHE A 528 -15.48 6.20 -31.68
N THR A 529 -14.76 5.53 -32.57
CA THR A 529 -15.20 5.24 -33.95
C THR A 529 -14.90 3.79 -34.30
N PRO A 530 -15.62 3.16 -35.24
CA PRO A 530 -15.27 1.83 -35.74
C PRO A 530 -13.80 1.75 -36.15
N ALA A 531 -13.14 0.65 -35.76
CA ALA A 531 -11.86 0.28 -36.32
C ALA A 531 -12.02 0.01 -37.82
N ALA A 532 -10.99 0.32 -38.60
CA ALA A 532 -10.94 -0.12 -40.00
C ALA A 532 -10.67 -1.63 -40.01
N ALA A 533 -11.36 -2.35 -40.91
CA ALA A 533 -11.20 -3.79 -41.12
C ALA A 533 -9.86 -4.13 -41.80
#